data_AF-V5FM83-F1
#
_entry.id   AF-V5FM83-F1
#
_cell.length_a   1.000
_cell.length_b   1.000
_cell.length_c   1.000
_cell.angle_alpha   90.00
_cell.angle_beta   90.00
_cell.angle_gamma   90.00
#
_symmetry.space_group_name_H-M   'P 1'
#
loop_
_entity.id
_entity.type
_entity.pdbx_description
1 polymer ?
#
loop_
_entity_poly.entity_id
_entity_poly.type
_entity_poly.pdbx_seq_one_letter_code
_entity_poly.pdbx_strand_id
1 'polypeptide(L)'
;MADEFEGRFSTKPLWLVVIIVVSQIIFLASLVSPQSVRESMVSEVQYMRTVYGDDSTFSIYNDAQNMSDKVLYDSGFESKVKAFFLPEEYRRTKQVTDMKNFNTGFWDVSERVIDGFFVNAEFAILRIYAVKPWLLMMLLVVTASLVTGLMQREVKKHGFEFSSPLRHGLARRLLYILPLLLYLTVVTPLAMPPYIYPTILGFVGLAIMLIVSNTIKRV
;
A
#
# COMPACT_ATOMS: atom_id res chain seq x y z
N MET A 1 -29.38 41.89 -4.66
CA MET A 1 -29.60 40.47 -4.31
C MET A 1 -28.42 39.68 -4.84
N ALA A 2 -27.29 39.88 -4.17
CA ALA A 2 -26.17 38.97 -4.19
C ALA A 2 -26.49 37.98 -3.07
N ASP A 3 -26.69 36.69 -3.38
CA ASP A 3 -26.57 35.54 -2.46
C ASP A 3 -27.10 34.23 -3.08
N GLU A 4 -26.77 33.92 -4.34
CA GLU A 4 -27.02 32.58 -4.90
C GLU A 4 -25.83 32.03 -5.73
N PHE A 5 -24.64 32.58 -5.51
CA PHE A 5 -23.37 32.08 -6.06
C PHE A 5 -22.50 31.42 -4.99
N GLU A 6 -23.07 30.77 -3.98
CA GLU A 6 -22.31 29.85 -3.13
C GLU A 6 -22.07 28.54 -3.89
N GLY A 7 -21.03 28.60 -4.71
CA GLY A 7 -20.44 27.49 -5.41
C GLY A 7 -20.15 26.33 -4.46
N ARG A 8 -20.59 25.16 -4.90
CA ARG A 8 -20.12 23.82 -4.56
C ARG A 8 -18.62 23.77 -4.24
N PHE A 9 -18.22 24.06 -3.01
CA PHE A 9 -17.02 23.46 -2.44
C PHE A 9 -17.45 22.18 -1.77
N SER A 10 -17.53 21.12 -2.59
CA SER A 10 -17.38 19.75 -2.11
C SER A 10 -16.15 19.74 -1.20
N THR A 11 -16.35 19.75 0.12
CA THR A 11 -15.26 19.71 1.07
C THR A 11 -14.49 18.43 0.80
N LYS A 12 -13.34 18.58 0.13
CA LYS A 12 -12.41 17.45 -0.03
C LYS A 12 -12.16 16.96 1.40
N PRO A 13 -12.28 15.65 1.66
CA PRO A 13 -12.10 15.13 3.01
C PRO A 13 -10.70 15.47 3.51
N LEU A 14 -10.57 16.54 4.31
CA LEU A 14 -9.28 17.04 4.79
C LEU A 14 -8.49 15.96 5.53
N TRP A 15 -9.20 15.05 6.20
CA TRP A 15 -8.62 13.89 6.87
C TRP A 15 -7.88 12.94 5.90
N LEU A 16 -8.35 12.76 4.65
CA LEU A 16 -7.63 11.95 3.65
C LEU A 16 -6.31 12.60 3.26
N VAL A 17 -6.32 13.93 3.08
CA VAL A 17 -5.11 14.69 2.74
C VAL A 17 -4.10 14.57 3.87
N VAL A 18 -4.55 14.71 5.12
CA VAL A 18 -3.69 14.55 6.31
C VAL A 18 -3.08 13.15 6.36
N ILE A 19 -3.87 12.09 6.18
CA ILE A 19 -3.35 10.70 6.20
C ILE A 19 -2.30 10.50 5.12
N ILE A 20 -2.56 10.96 3.89
CA ILE A 20 -1.61 10.85 2.79
C ILE A 20 -0.32 11.59 3.13
N VAL A 21 -0.40 12.85 3.56
CA VAL A 21 0.78 13.65 3.91
C VAL A 21 1.57 13.01 5.04
N VAL A 22 0.91 12.55 6.11
CA VAL A 22 1.58 11.87 7.22
C VAL A 22 2.25 10.58 6.75
N SER A 23 1.59 9.77 5.92
CA SER A 23 2.19 8.55 5.36
C SER A 23 3.44 8.84 4.51
N GLN A 24 3.45 9.94 3.75
CA GLN A 24 4.61 10.37 2.98
C GLN A 24 5.75 10.82 3.89
N ILE A 25 5.46 11.55 4.97
CA ILE A 25 6.49 11.96 5.94
C ILE A 25 7.12 10.73 6.59
N ILE A 26 6.32 9.74 6.98
CA ILE A 26 6.82 8.48 7.55
C ILE A 26 7.67 7.73 6.52
N PHE A 27 7.22 7.65 5.27
CA PHE A 27 7.99 7.03 4.19
C PHE A 27 9.32 7.74 3.96
N LEU A 28 9.34 9.07 3.86
CA LEU A 28 10.57 9.85 3.71
C LEU A 28 11.50 9.68 4.92
N ALA A 29 10.97 9.63 6.13
CA ALA A 29 11.74 9.37 7.34
C ALA A 29 12.37 7.97 7.33
N SER A 30 11.67 6.97 6.79
CA SER A 30 12.20 5.61 6.69
C SER A 30 13.34 5.48 5.68
N LEU A 31 13.39 6.33 4.66
CA LEU A 31 14.53 6.38 3.75
C LEU A 31 15.83 6.73 4.48
N VAL A 32 15.76 7.57 5.51
CA VAL A 32 16.95 8.01 6.27
C VAL A 32 17.45 6.91 7.22
N SER A 33 16.59 5.98 7.62
CA SER A 33 16.91 4.88 8.55
C SER A 33 16.62 3.50 7.93
N PRO A 34 17.52 2.99 7.07
CA PRO A 34 17.38 1.64 6.49
C PRO A 34 17.24 0.55 7.55
N GLN A 35 17.90 0.71 8.71
CA GLN A 35 17.85 -0.25 9.82
C GLN A 35 16.42 -0.38 10.39
N SER A 36 15.72 0.72 10.60
CA SER A 36 14.34 0.70 11.12
C SER A 36 13.37 -0.02 10.16
N VAL A 37 13.60 0.08 8.85
CA VAL A 37 12.81 -0.65 7.86
C VAL A 37 13.12 -2.14 7.90
N ARG A 38 14.40 -2.53 8.01
CA ARG A 38 14.80 -3.93 8.16
C ARG A 38 14.21 -4.55 9.43
N GLU A 39 14.23 -3.85 10.56
CA GLU A 39 13.58 -4.29 11.81
C GLU A 39 12.08 -4.49 11.64
N SER A 40 11.42 -3.57 10.93
CA SER A 40 9.99 -3.69 10.61
C SER A 40 9.71 -4.89 9.70
N MET A 41 10.56 -5.14 8.71
CA MET A 41 10.47 -6.31 7.82
C MET A 41 10.64 -7.62 8.59
N VAL A 42 11.63 -7.71 9.50
CA VAL A 42 11.82 -8.90 10.35
C VAL A 42 10.60 -9.14 11.25
N SER A 43 10.08 -8.07 11.84
CA SER A 43 8.87 -8.15 12.69
C SER A 43 7.64 -8.60 11.89
N GLU A 44 7.49 -8.11 10.66
CA GLU A 44 6.40 -8.52 9.75
C GLU A 44 6.53 -9.99 9.34
N VAL A 45 7.75 -10.46 9.04
CA VAL A 45 8.00 -11.89 8.78
C VAL A 45 7.66 -12.74 10.00
N GLN A 46 7.90 -12.27 11.23
CA GLN A 46 7.46 -12.98 12.43
C GLN A 46 5.94 -13.05 12.53
N TYR A 47 5.22 -11.97 12.20
CA TYR A 47 3.76 -12.01 12.12
C TYR A 47 3.26 -12.92 10.99
N MET A 48 4.00 -13.03 9.88
CA MET A 48 3.68 -13.98 8.82
C MET A 48 3.75 -15.42 9.31
N ARG A 49 4.76 -15.79 10.12
CA ARG A 49 4.89 -17.15 10.67
C ARG A 49 3.68 -17.56 11.51
N THR A 50 3.12 -16.63 12.29
CA THR A 50 1.96 -16.95 13.14
C THR A 50 0.67 -17.18 12.35
N VAL A 51 0.53 -16.58 11.16
CA VAL A 51 -0.69 -16.68 10.34
C VAL A 51 -0.57 -17.72 9.23
N TYR A 52 0.56 -17.74 8.52
CA TYR A 52 0.78 -18.62 7.35
C TYR A 52 1.46 -19.94 7.71
N GLY A 53 2.09 -20.03 8.88
CA GLY A 53 3.00 -21.10 9.24
C GLY A 53 4.43 -20.86 8.73
N ASP A 54 5.37 -21.66 9.23
CA ASP A 54 6.80 -21.49 8.94
C ASP A 54 7.14 -21.78 7.47
N ASP A 55 6.67 -22.91 6.92
CA ASP A 55 6.99 -23.33 5.54
C ASP A 55 6.47 -22.33 4.50
N SER A 56 5.21 -21.92 4.64
CA SER A 56 4.58 -20.92 3.76
C SER A 56 5.31 -19.59 3.85
N THR A 57 5.64 -19.15 5.07
CA THR A 57 6.37 -17.89 5.28
C THR A 57 7.75 -17.94 4.67
N PHE A 58 8.46 -19.06 4.81
CA PHE A 58 9.76 -19.28 4.20
C PHE A 58 9.68 -19.22 2.67
N SER A 59 8.68 -19.88 2.06
CA SER A 59 8.49 -19.81 0.60
C SER A 59 8.23 -18.38 0.11
N ILE A 60 7.35 -17.63 0.80
CA ILE A 60 7.00 -16.25 0.45
C ILE A 60 8.23 -15.35 0.57
N TYR A 61 8.98 -15.48 1.67
CA TYR A 61 10.19 -14.71 1.89
C TYR A 61 11.26 -15.01 0.84
N ASN A 62 11.52 -16.29 0.54
CA ASN A 62 12.51 -16.69 -0.44
C ASN A 62 12.12 -16.24 -1.87
N ASP A 63 10.86 -16.39 -2.24
CA ASP A 63 10.36 -15.93 -3.54
C ASP A 63 10.47 -14.39 -3.68
N ALA A 64 10.15 -13.66 -2.61
CA ALA A 64 10.30 -12.21 -2.57
C ALA A 64 11.77 -11.79 -2.66
N GLN A 65 12.66 -12.44 -1.90
CA GLN A 65 14.10 -12.16 -1.92
C GLN A 65 14.69 -12.45 -3.30
N ASN A 66 14.39 -13.61 -3.88
CA ASN A 66 14.85 -13.96 -5.23
C ASN A 66 14.38 -12.95 -6.30
N MET A 67 13.17 -12.40 -6.14
CA MET A 67 12.67 -11.35 -7.04
C MET A 67 13.38 -10.01 -6.78
N SER A 68 13.59 -9.65 -5.52
CA SER A 68 14.33 -8.46 -5.09
C SER A 68 15.75 -8.48 -5.66
N ASP A 69 16.48 -9.56 -5.44
CA ASP A 69 17.85 -9.79 -5.91
C ASP A 69 17.94 -9.62 -7.42
N LYS A 70 17.07 -10.30 -8.18
CA LYS A 70 17.04 -10.21 -9.65
C LYS A 70 16.78 -8.80 -10.17
N VAL A 71 15.82 -8.09 -9.57
CA VAL A 71 15.34 -6.80 -10.09
C VAL A 71 16.22 -5.65 -9.63
N LEU A 72 16.63 -5.63 -8.36
CA LEU A 72 17.32 -4.50 -7.74
C LEU A 72 18.84 -4.62 -7.82
N TYR A 73 19.37 -5.82 -7.62
CA TYR A 73 20.81 -6.05 -7.44
C TYR A 73 21.46 -6.64 -8.70
N ASP A 74 21.01 -7.81 -9.17
CA ASP A 74 21.59 -8.52 -10.33
C ASP A 74 21.46 -7.74 -11.63
N SER A 75 20.41 -6.92 -11.77
CA SER A 75 20.22 -6.02 -12.91
C SER A 75 21.27 -4.89 -12.98
N GLY A 76 22.07 -4.73 -11.91
CA GLY A 76 22.97 -3.60 -11.71
C GLY A 76 22.24 -2.28 -11.49
N PHE A 77 20.93 -2.29 -11.22
CA PHE A 77 20.15 -1.08 -10.99
C PHE A 77 20.65 -0.31 -9.77
N GLU A 78 20.86 -0.99 -8.64
CA GLU A 78 21.44 -0.38 -7.44
C GLU A 78 22.80 0.27 -7.73
N SER A 79 23.69 -0.45 -8.39
CA SER A 79 25.03 0.04 -8.72
C SER A 79 24.98 1.29 -9.60
N LYS A 80 24.05 1.35 -10.58
CA LYS A 80 23.85 2.52 -11.45
C LYS A 80 23.28 3.71 -10.69
N VAL A 81 22.30 3.50 -9.80
CA VAL A 81 21.74 4.55 -8.95
C VAL A 81 22.82 5.13 -8.05
N LYS A 82 23.60 4.27 -7.36
CA LYS A 82 24.74 4.71 -6.55
C LYS A 82 25.78 5.45 -7.39
N ALA A 83 26.07 4.99 -8.61
CA ALA A 83 27.01 5.68 -9.50
C ALA A 83 26.54 7.06 -9.96
N PHE A 84 25.23 7.25 -10.13
CA PHE A 84 24.65 8.52 -10.56
C PHE A 84 24.62 9.56 -9.43
N PHE A 85 24.28 9.14 -8.20
CA PHE A 85 24.11 10.06 -7.07
C PHE A 85 25.36 10.21 -6.19
N LEU A 86 26.28 9.23 -6.16
CA LEU A 86 27.47 9.27 -5.32
C LEU A 86 28.75 9.47 -6.15
N PRO A 87 29.62 10.43 -5.77
CA PRO A 87 30.92 10.63 -6.39
C PRO A 87 31.76 9.36 -6.39
N GLU A 88 32.57 9.15 -7.43
CA GLU A 88 33.46 7.99 -7.51
C GLU A 88 34.47 7.95 -6.35
N GLU A 89 34.96 9.12 -5.93
CA GLU A 89 35.84 9.27 -4.77
C GLU A 89 35.16 8.72 -3.51
N TYR A 90 33.92 9.13 -3.23
CA TYR A 90 33.15 8.61 -2.10
C TYR A 90 32.96 7.10 -2.18
N ARG A 91 32.61 6.58 -3.36
CA ARG A 91 32.40 5.13 -3.56
C ARG A 91 33.67 4.30 -3.31
N ARG A 92 34.86 4.86 -3.57
CA ARG A 92 36.14 4.17 -3.41
C ARG A 92 36.73 4.26 -2.01
N THR A 93 36.69 5.44 -1.39
CA THR A 93 37.39 5.70 -0.12
C THR A 93 36.44 5.90 1.07
N LYS A 94 35.12 5.98 0.83
CA LYS A 94 34.08 6.38 1.82
C LYS A 94 34.36 7.72 2.51
N GLN A 95 35.30 8.49 1.96
CA GLN A 95 35.77 9.77 2.46
C GLN A 95 35.90 10.67 1.25
N VAL A 96 35.09 11.74 1.20
CA VAL A 96 35.27 12.80 0.21
C VAL A 96 36.04 13.91 0.89
N THR A 97 37.29 14.12 0.50
CA THR A 97 38.05 15.29 0.95
C THR A 97 37.66 16.48 0.09
N ASP A 98 36.39 16.87 0.14
CA ASP A 98 35.92 17.99 -0.68
C ASP A 98 36.27 19.31 0.02
N MET A 99 37.09 20.13 -0.63
CA MET A 99 37.46 21.48 -0.17
C MET A 99 36.32 22.49 -0.40
N LYS A 100 35.21 22.10 -1.03
CA LYS A 100 34.03 22.94 -1.28
C LYS A 100 32.83 22.46 -0.46
N ASN A 101 32.75 22.91 0.78
CA ASN A 101 31.55 23.02 1.64
C ASN A 101 30.76 21.75 2.05
N PHE A 102 30.96 20.56 1.48
CA PHE A 102 30.15 19.35 1.78
C PHE A 102 30.89 18.22 2.51
N ASN A 103 31.82 18.55 3.41
CA ASN A 103 32.76 17.59 4.01
C ASN A 103 32.27 16.92 5.33
N THR A 104 31.01 17.08 5.74
CA THR A 104 30.54 16.51 7.01
C THR A 104 29.17 15.85 6.86
N GLY A 105 29.17 14.59 6.41
CA GLY A 105 28.02 13.69 6.54
C GLY A 105 26.94 13.75 5.45
N PHE A 106 27.00 14.71 4.50
CA PHE A 106 26.03 14.76 3.39
C PHE A 106 26.04 13.49 2.54
N TRP A 107 27.24 13.00 2.17
CA TRP A 107 27.38 11.80 1.35
C TRP A 107 26.95 10.52 2.07
N ASP A 108 27.17 10.46 3.38
CA ASP A 108 26.71 9.37 4.25
C ASP A 108 25.18 9.37 4.40
N VAL A 109 24.56 10.54 4.55
CA VAL A 109 23.09 10.66 4.47
C VAL A 109 22.57 10.24 3.09
N SER A 110 23.26 10.64 2.02
CA SER A 110 22.85 10.30 0.65
C SER A 110 22.92 8.79 0.40
N GLU A 111 24.00 8.13 0.82
CA GLU A 111 24.13 6.66 0.75
C GLU A 111 23.02 5.99 1.57
N ARG A 112 22.76 6.45 2.80
CA ARG A 112 21.66 5.94 3.62
C ARG A 112 20.29 6.09 2.95
N VAL A 113 20.00 7.23 2.34
CA VAL A 113 18.72 7.46 1.63
C VAL A 113 18.57 6.53 0.44
N ILE A 114 19.66 6.31 -0.31
CA ILE A 114 19.67 5.37 -1.43
C ILE A 114 19.42 3.94 -0.91
N ASP A 115 20.16 3.51 0.11
CA ASP A 115 19.99 2.19 0.72
C ASP A 115 18.57 2.01 1.29
N GLY A 116 18.04 3.05 1.94
CA GLY A 116 16.69 3.06 2.49
C GLY A 116 15.63 2.92 1.41
N PHE A 117 15.83 3.55 0.25
CA PHE A 117 14.95 3.35 -0.91
C PHE A 117 14.95 1.88 -1.37
N PHE A 118 16.12 1.27 -1.49
CA PHE A 118 16.21 -0.14 -1.88
C PHE A 118 15.55 -1.06 -0.85
N VAL A 119 15.82 -0.89 0.44
CA VAL A 119 15.19 -1.69 1.51
C VAL A 119 13.67 -1.52 1.52
N ASN A 120 13.15 -0.31 1.31
CA ASN A 120 11.70 -0.10 1.18
C ASN A 120 11.13 -0.80 -0.06
N ALA A 121 11.87 -0.83 -1.17
CA ALA A 121 11.48 -1.58 -2.36
C ALA A 121 11.47 -3.09 -2.11
N GLU A 122 12.48 -3.64 -1.42
CA GLU A 122 12.49 -5.06 -1.00
C GLU A 122 11.26 -5.38 -0.14
N PHE A 123 10.96 -4.50 0.82
CA PHE A 123 9.84 -4.69 1.72
C PHE A 123 8.49 -4.62 0.99
N ALA A 124 8.34 -3.72 0.02
CA ALA A 124 7.17 -3.66 -0.85
C ALA A 124 7.02 -4.94 -1.69
N ILE A 125 8.12 -5.50 -2.22
CA ILE A 125 8.12 -6.79 -2.94
C ILE A 125 7.65 -7.90 -2.00
N LEU A 126 8.20 -7.99 -0.78
CA LEU A 126 7.75 -8.97 0.21
C LEU A 126 6.24 -8.92 0.42
N ARG A 127 5.66 -7.73 0.55
CA ARG A 127 4.21 -7.56 0.75
C ARG A 127 3.39 -7.96 -0.47
N ILE A 128 3.87 -7.70 -1.68
CA ILE A 128 3.23 -8.19 -2.90
C ILE A 128 3.16 -9.73 -2.90
N TYR A 129 4.24 -10.41 -2.49
CA TYR A 129 4.24 -11.86 -2.37
C TYR A 129 3.38 -12.36 -1.21
N ALA A 130 3.33 -11.62 -0.09
CA ALA A 130 2.49 -11.94 1.06
C ALA A 130 0.97 -11.87 0.76
N VAL A 131 0.56 -11.15 -0.29
CA VAL A 131 -0.84 -11.11 -0.75
C VAL A 131 -1.23 -12.37 -1.54
N LYS A 132 -0.26 -13.07 -2.16
CA LYS A 132 -0.54 -14.21 -3.06
C LYS A 132 -1.43 -15.30 -2.44
N PRO A 133 -1.21 -15.76 -1.19
CA PRO A 133 -2.07 -16.78 -0.57
C PRO A 133 -3.54 -16.36 -0.48
N TRP A 134 -3.82 -15.06 -0.42
CA TRP A 134 -5.17 -14.52 -0.28
C TRP A 134 -5.92 -14.34 -1.59
N LEU A 135 -5.27 -14.48 -2.75
CA LEU A 135 -5.89 -14.23 -4.06
C LEU A 135 -7.09 -15.15 -4.34
N LEU A 136 -6.99 -16.42 -3.95
CA LEU A 136 -8.11 -17.36 -4.11
C LEU A 136 -9.30 -16.96 -3.23
N MET A 137 -9.04 -16.58 -1.98
CA MET A 137 -10.09 -16.10 -1.08
C MET A 137 -10.69 -14.78 -1.57
N MET A 138 -9.87 -13.86 -2.11
CA MET A 138 -10.34 -12.62 -2.74
C MET A 138 -11.33 -12.94 -3.86
N LEU A 139 -11.01 -13.89 -4.74
CA LEU A 139 -11.90 -14.32 -5.82
C LEU A 139 -13.24 -14.85 -5.27
N LEU A 140 -13.20 -15.71 -4.25
CA LEU A 140 -14.40 -16.26 -3.61
C LEU A 140 -15.26 -15.17 -2.97
N VAL A 141 -14.66 -14.24 -2.21
CA VAL A 141 -15.39 -13.16 -1.55
C VAL A 141 -16.02 -12.21 -2.57
N VAL A 142 -15.30 -11.86 -3.63
CA VAL A 142 -15.81 -10.99 -4.70
C VAL A 142 -16.97 -11.66 -5.42
N THR A 143 -16.84 -12.92 -5.82
CA THR A 143 -17.91 -13.66 -6.51
C THR A 143 -19.15 -13.82 -5.62
N ALA A 144 -19.00 -14.23 -4.37
CA ALA A 144 -20.11 -14.36 -3.42
C ALA A 144 -20.81 -13.02 -3.18
N SER A 145 -20.05 -11.94 -3.05
CA SER A 145 -20.58 -10.59 -2.83
C SER A 145 -21.33 -10.05 -4.07
N LEU A 146 -20.84 -10.35 -5.27
CA LEU A 146 -21.50 -10.03 -6.53
C LEU A 146 -22.84 -10.77 -6.64
N VAL A 147 -22.84 -12.10 -6.48
CA VAL A 147 -24.05 -12.93 -6.55
C VAL A 147 -25.08 -12.46 -5.52
N THR A 148 -24.66 -12.27 -4.27
CA THR A 148 -25.54 -11.77 -3.20
C THR A 148 -26.10 -10.39 -3.54
N GLY A 149 -25.28 -9.48 -4.05
CA GLY A 149 -25.72 -8.15 -4.48
C GLY A 149 -26.75 -8.20 -5.61
N LEU A 150 -26.56 -9.10 -6.59
CA LEU A 150 -27.50 -9.32 -7.70
C LEU A 150 -28.83 -9.90 -7.20
N MET A 151 -28.80 -10.92 -6.33
CA MET A 151 -30.02 -11.51 -5.75
C MET A 151 -30.81 -10.48 -4.94
N GLN A 152 -30.14 -9.70 -4.09
CA GLN A 152 -30.80 -8.61 -3.35
C GLN A 152 -31.42 -7.56 -4.28
N ARG A 153 -30.79 -7.31 -5.43
CA ARG A 153 -31.35 -6.41 -6.45
C ARG A 153 -32.62 -7.00 -7.07
N GLU A 154 -32.65 -8.30 -7.39
CA GLU A 154 -33.85 -8.97 -7.91
C GLU A 154 -34.99 -8.94 -6.89
N VAL A 155 -34.71 -9.22 -5.60
CA VAL A 155 -35.72 -9.11 -4.53
C VAL A 155 -36.35 -7.70 -4.48
N LYS A 156 -35.53 -6.65 -4.54
CA LYS A 156 -36.03 -5.25 -4.59
C LYS A 156 -36.78 -4.91 -5.89
N LYS A 157 -36.50 -5.61 -7.00
CA LYS A 157 -37.27 -5.44 -8.23
C LYS A 157 -38.71 -5.91 -8.05
N HIS A 158 -38.90 -7.07 -7.42
CA HIS A 158 -40.21 -7.69 -7.22
C HIS A 158 -40.96 -7.15 -5.99
N GLY A 159 -40.26 -6.68 -4.96
CA GLY A 159 -40.86 -6.17 -3.72
C GLY A 159 -41.28 -4.69 -3.73
N PHE A 160 -41.14 -3.97 -4.85
CA PHE A 160 -41.35 -2.51 -4.95
C PHE A 160 -40.56 -1.66 -3.94
N GLU A 161 -39.52 -2.22 -3.32
CA GLU A 161 -38.67 -1.51 -2.37
C GLU A 161 -37.78 -0.48 -3.08
N PHE A 162 -37.70 0.72 -2.51
CA PHE A 162 -36.84 1.78 -3.02
C PHE A 162 -35.37 1.54 -2.68
N SER A 163 -34.48 1.78 -3.65
CA SER A 163 -33.03 1.79 -3.41
C SER A 163 -32.68 2.94 -2.46
N SER A 164 -32.05 2.63 -1.32
CA SER A 164 -31.64 3.64 -0.33
C SER A 164 -30.44 4.46 -0.84
N PRO A 165 -30.57 5.79 -1.04
CA PRO A 165 -29.46 6.65 -1.45
C PRO A 165 -28.32 6.67 -0.42
N LEU A 166 -28.64 6.51 0.86
CA LEU A 166 -27.66 6.45 1.95
C LEU A 166 -26.74 5.22 1.82
N ARG A 167 -27.31 4.04 1.55
CA ARG A 167 -26.53 2.80 1.38
C ARG A 167 -25.62 2.87 0.15
N HIS A 168 -26.10 3.44 -0.94
CA HIS A 168 -25.28 3.66 -2.14
C HIS A 168 -24.16 4.69 -1.89
N GLY A 169 -24.46 5.77 -1.15
CA GLY A 169 -23.46 6.77 -0.75
C GLY A 169 -22.35 6.19 0.14
N LEU A 170 -22.70 5.34 1.12
CA LEU A 170 -21.74 4.66 1.98
C LEU A 170 -20.85 3.70 1.18
N ALA A 171 -21.45 2.90 0.29
CA ALA A 171 -20.71 1.95 -0.51
C ALA A 171 -19.73 2.62 -1.49
N ARG A 172 -20.12 3.78 -2.05
CA ARG A 172 -19.22 4.63 -2.84
C ARG A 172 -18.04 5.16 -2.01
N ARG A 173 -18.28 5.60 -0.76
CA ARG A 173 -17.20 6.04 0.14
C ARG A 173 -16.23 4.90 0.45
N LEU A 174 -16.75 3.69 0.71
CA LEU A 174 -15.91 2.51 0.95
C LEU A 174 -15.03 2.19 -0.26
N LEU A 175 -15.57 2.26 -1.49
CA LEU A 175 -14.76 2.07 -2.71
C LEU A 175 -13.63 3.08 -2.85
N TYR A 176 -13.78 4.33 -2.40
CA TYR A 176 -12.70 5.31 -2.45
C TYR A 176 -11.63 5.10 -1.37
N ILE A 177 -12.04 4.62 -0.19
CA ILE A 177 -11.12 4.37 0.93
C ILE A 177 -10.26 3.12 0.68
N LEU A 178 -10.79 2.15 -0.05
CA LEU A 178 -10.16 0.83 -0.13
C LEU A 178 -8.83 0.79 -0.90
N PRO A 179 -8.69 1.42 -2.08
CA PRO A 179 -7.40 1.56 -2.74
C PRO A 179 -6.38 2.32 -1.89
N LEU A 180 -6.84 3.28 -1.07
CA LEU A 180 -5.97 3.99 -0.15
C LEU A 180 -5.46 3.08 0.97
N LEU A 181 -6.31 2.21 1.53
CA LEU A 181 -5.86 1.23 2.52
C LEU A 181 -4.83 0.27 1.92
N LEU A 182 -5.05 -0.23 0.71
CA LEU A 182 -4.09 -1.08 0.02
C LEU A 182 -2.76 -0.35 -0.23
N TYR A 183 -2.83 0.90 -0.69
CA TYR A 183 -1.65 1.75 -0.84
C TYR A 183 -0.87 1.88 0.48
N LEU A 184 -1.57 2.18 1.59
CA LEU A 184 -0.95 2.29 2.90
C LEU A 184 -0.33 0.96 3.35
N THR A 185 -0.96 -0.17 3.06
CA THR A 185 -0.38 -1.48 3.41
C THR A 185 0.93 -1.75 2.71
N VAL A 186 1.13 -1.26 1.48
CA VAL A 186 2.37 -1.50 0.73
C VAL A 186 3.44 -0.47 1.10
N VAL A 187 3.08 0.81 1.14
CA VAL A 187 4.05 1.91 1.25
C VAL A 187 4.50 2.20 2.69
N THR A 188 3.67 1.90 3.68
CA THR A 188 3.97 2.31 5.06
C THR A 188 5.08 1.42 5.64
N PRO A 189 6.22 1.99 6.07
CA PRO A 189 7.38 1.23 6.56
C PRO A 189 7.19 0.76 8.01
N LEU A 190 5.98 0.33 8.37
CA LEU A 190 5.61 -0.17 9.68
C LEU A 190 5.22 -1.63 9.57
N ALA A 191 5.71 -2.46 10.49
CA ALA A 191 5.37 -3.87 10.52
C ALA A 191 3.86 -4.06 10.70
N MET A 192 3.24 -4.75 9.74
CA MET A 192 1.81 -4.96 9.70
C MET A 192 1.49 -6.46 9.79
N PRO A 193 0.55 -6.86 10.67
CA PRO A 193 0.19 -8.24 10.77
C PRO A 193 -0.65 -8.70 9.56
N PRO A 194 -0.46 -9.95 9.08
CA PRO A 194 -1.10 -10.43 7.85
C PRO A 194 -2.62 -10.47 7.84
N TYR A 195 -3.29 -10.46 8.99
CA TYR A 195 -4.76 -10.44 9.08
C TYR A 195 -5.39 -9.14 8.54
N ILE A 196 -4.58 -8.12 8.23
CA ILE A 196 -5.06 -6.92 7.54
C ILE A 196 -5.61 -7.27 6.16
N TYR A 197 -5.00 -8.20 5.43
CA TYR A 197 -5.46 -8.61 4.09
C TYR A 197 -6.89 -9.18 4.09
N PRO A 198 -7.24 -10.23 4.88
CA PRO A 198 -8.61 -10.73 4.96
C PRO A 198 -9.60 -9.66 5.46
N THR A 199 -9.17 -8.78 6.37
CA THR A 199 -10.01 -7.70 6.89
C THR A 199 -10.40 -6.72 5.78
N ILE A 200 -9.43 -6.25 4.98
CA ILE A 200 -9.68 -5.37 3.83
C ILE A 200 -10.59 -6.08 2.82
N LEU A 201 -10.36 -7.38 2.55
CA LEU A 201 -11.20 -8.17 1.65
C LEU A 201 -12.66 -8.26 2.12
N GLY A 202 -12.91 -8.40 3.41
CA GLY A 202 -14.26 -8.34 3.97
C GLY A 202 -14.96 -7.02 3.65
N PHE A 203 -14.26 -5.89 3.83
CA PHE A 203 -14.78 -4.57 3.47
C PHE A 203 -14.99 -4.40 1.95
N VAL A 204 -14.12 -4.98 1.10
CA VAL A 204 -14.32 -5.04 -0.36
C VAL A 204 -15.64 -5.72 -0.66
N GLY A 205 -15.84 -6.93 -0.14
CA GLY A 205 -17.04 -7.73 -0.40
C GLY A 205 -18.31 -6.98 0.00
N LEU A 206 -18.33 -6.39 1.19
CA LEU A 206 -19.46 -5.57 1.65
C LEU A 206 -19.72 -4.36 0.74
N ALA A 207 -18.67 -3.65 0.32
CA ALA A 207 -18.81 -2.50 -0.57
C ALA A 207 -19.40 -2.91 -1.92
N ILE A 208 -18.89 -4.01 -2.52
CA ILE A 208 -19.41 -4.56 -3.78
C ILE A 208 -20.88 -4.94 -3.64
N MET A 209 -21.24 -5.71 -2.61
CA MET A 209 -22.61 -6.13 -2.36
C MET A 209 -23.56 -4.92 -2.24
N LEU A 210 -23.16 -3.90 -1.48
CA LEU A 210 -23.97 -2.69 -1.29
C LEU A 210 -24.10 -1.86 -2.58
N ILE A 211 -23.07 -1.77 -3.42
CA ILE A 211 -23.16 -1.05 -4.70
C ILE A 211 -24.09 -1.78 -5.64
N VAL A 212 -23.87 -3.07 -5.85
CA VAL A 212 -24.65 -3.87 -6.82
C VAL A 212 -26.12 -3.92 -6.42
N SER A 213 -26.40 -4.15 -5.14
CA SER A 213 -27.77 -4.23 -4.62
C SER A 213 -28.53 -2.89 -4.63
N ASN A 214 -27.84 -1.75 -4.69
CA ASN A 214 -28.47 -0.40 -4.66
C ASN A 214 -28.22 0.41 -5.95
N THR A 215 -27.66 -0.21 -7.00
CA THR A 215 -27.54 0.45 -8.31
C THR A 215 -28.93 0.67 -8.90
N ILE A 216 -29.24 1.93 -9.20
CA ILE A 216 -30.57 2.39 -9.61
C ILE A 216 -31.03 1.64 -10.87
N LYS A 217 -32.29 1.21 -10.87
CA LYS A 217 -32.98 0.66 -12.05
C LYS A 217 -32.87 1.69 -13.18
N ARG A 218 -32.23 1.35 -14.30
CA ARG A 218 -32.62 1.97 -15.58
C ARG A 218 -33.74 1.09 -16.12
N VAL A 219 -34.92 1.69 -16.23
CA VAL A 219 -36.10 1.13 -16.91
C VAL A 219 -35.77 1.02 -18.39
#